data_AF-A0AAD5R2U0-F1
#
_entry.id   AF-A0AAD5R2U0-F1
#
_cell.length_a   1.000
_cell.length_b   1.000
_cell.length_c   1.000
_cell.angle_alpha   90.00
_cell.angle_beta   90.00
_cell.angle_gamma   90.00
#
_symmetry.space_group_name_H-M   'P 1'
#
loop_
_entity.id
_entity.type
_entity.pdbx_description
1 polymer ?
#
loop_
_entity_poly.entity_id
_entity_poly.type
_entity_poly.pdbx_seq_one_letter_code
_entity_poly.pdbx_strand_id
1 'polypeptide(L)' 'MFEAEIPLSIWPLIYQRFRSSMAPYSLLVTGANRGIGLGLVKEFLKNEAIQYVIATARHPSNAKAAYLYHSLFIYLDG' A
#
# COMPACT_ATOMS: atom_id res chain seq x y z
N MET A 1 25.67 18.43 -23.97
CA MET A 1 24.37 17.84 -23.60
C MET A 1 24.07 16.79 -24.65
N PHE A 2 24.14 15.50 -24.30
CA PHE A 2 23.97 14.41 -25.25
C PHE A 2 22.52 13.95 -25.18
N GLU A 3 21.72 14.28 -26.19
CA GLU A 3 20.37 13.73 -26.33
C GLU A 3 20.51 12.33 -26.93
N ALA A 4 20.57 11.32 -26.06
CA ALA A 4 20.45 9.95 -26.51
C ALA A 4 18.97 9.67 -26.81
N GLU A 5 18.62 9.45 -28.08
CA GLU A 5 17.30 8.94 -28.46
C GLU A 5 17.14 7.52 -27.93
N ILE A 6 16.30 7.34 -26.91
CA ILE A 6 16.01 6.03 -26.34
C ILE A 6 15.09 5.27 -27.32
N PRO A 7 15.49 4.10 -27.83
CA PRO A 7 14.67 3.30 -28.74
C PRO A 7 13.32 2.92 -28.12
N LEU A 8 12.26 2.89 -28.92
CA LEU A 8 10.91 2.60 -28.46
C LEU A 8 10.77 1.24 -27.73
N SER A 9 11.64 0.28 -28.07
CA SER A 9 11.70 -1.04 -27.43
C SER A 9 12.25 -1.03 -26.00
N ILE A 10 12.95 0.03 -25.58
CA ILE A 10 13.52 0.18 -24.24
C ILE A 10 12.50 0.78 -23.26
N TRP A 11 11.49 1.51 -23.74
CA TRP A 11 10.46 2.13 -22.88
C TRP A 11 9.74 1.15 -21.96
N PRO A 12 9.29 -0.05 -22.39
CA PRO A 12 8.66 -1.01 -21.50
C PRO A 12 9.57 -1.48 -20.36
N LEU A 13 10.88 -1.58 -20.61
CA LEU A 13 11.88 -2.00 -19.63
C LEU A 13 12.19 -0.88 -18.63
N ILE A 14 12.34 0.36 -19.10
CA ILE A 14 12.44 1.55 -18.23
C ILE A 14 11.19 1.66 -17.36
N TYR A 15 10.02 1.50 -17.98
CA TYR A 15 8.75 1.55 -17.28
C TYR A 15 8.64 0.46 -16.21
N GLN A 16 8.96 -0.81 -16.53
CA GLN A 16 8.98 -1.90 -15.55
C GLN A 16 10.01 -1.66 -14.43
N ARG A 17 11.16 -1.07 -14.75
CA ARG A 17 12.20 -0.73 -13.78
C ARG A 17 11.72 0.32 -12.76
N PHE A 18 11.00 1.35 -13.21
CA PHE A 18 10.40 2.36 -12.33
C PHE A 18 9.07 1.91 -11.70
N ARG A 19 8.40 0.87 -12.23
CA ARG A 19 7.14 0.37 -11.68
C ARG A 19 7.29 -0.20 -10.27
N SER A 20 8.45 -0.77 -9.95
CA SER A 20 8.73 -1.31 -8.61
C SER A 20 8.97 -0.22 -7.56
N SER A 21 9.25 1.03 -7.96
CA SER A 21 9.58 2.13 -7.06
C SER A 21 8.45 3.14 -6.81
N MET A 22 7.23 2.89 -7.32
CA MET A 22 6.11 3.84 -7.19
C MET A 22 5.16 3.55 -6.03
N ALA A 23 5.23 2.38 -5.40
CA ALA A 23 4.38 2.11 -4.26
C ALA A 23 4.84 2.96 -3.06
N PRO A 24 3.93 3.62 -2.35
CA PRO A 24 4.28 4.29 -1.11
C PRO A 24 4.80 3.26 -0.12
N TYR A 25 5.86 3.62 0.60
CA TYR A 25 6.46 2.75 1.61
C TYR A 25 5.48 2.45 2.76
N SER A 26 4.75 3.47 3.21
CA SER A 26 3.76 3.38 4.29
C SER A 26 2.47 4.10 3.93
N LEU A 27 1.33 3.53 4.33
CA LEU A 27 0.00 4.11 4.16
C LEU A 27 -0.72 4.21 5.50
N LEU A 28 -1.35 5.36 5.76
CA LEU A 28 -2.27 5.57 6.88
C LEU A 28 -3.69 5.67 6.33
N VAL A 29 -4.57 4.76 6.75
CA VAL A 29 -5.98 4.74 6.33
C VAL A 29 -6.87 5.06 7.53
N THR A 30 -7.52 6.22 7.49
CA THR A 30 -8.47 6.62 8.53
C THR A 30 -9.87 6.06 8.28
N GLY A 31 -10.61 5.73 9.35
CA GLY A 31 -11.95 5.16 9.20
C GLY A 31 -11.92 3.76 8.57
N ALA A 32 -10.82 3.03 8.78
CA ALA A 32 -10.58 1.70 8.20
C ALA A 32 -11.36 0.57 8.87
N ASN A 33 -12.18 0.94 9.85
CA ASN A 33 -12.99 0.07 10.67
C ASN A 33 -14.09 -0.70 9.92
N ARG A 34 -14.66 -0.08 8.88
CA ARG A 34 -15.79 -0.60 8.09
C ARG A 34 -15.85 0.12 6.74
N GLY A 35 -16.73 -0.34 5.85
CA GLY A 35 -17.02 0.34 4.58
C GLY A 35 -15.79 0.50 3.69
N ILE A 36 -15.68 1.65 3.02
CA ILE A 36 -14.64 1.92 2.00
C ILE A 36 -13.24 1.88 2.59
N GLY A 37 -13.04 2.42 3.81
CA GLY A 37 -11.72 2.40 4.47
C GLY A 37 -11.19 0.98 4.67
N LEU A 38 -12.05 0.06 5.11
CA LEU A 38 -11.70 -1.36 5.25
C LEU A 38 -11.42 -2.02 3.89
N GLY A 39 -12.22 -1.68 2.87
CA GLY A 39 -12.00 -2.15 1.49
C GLY A 39 -10.63 -1.72 0.95
N LEU A 40 -10.25 -0.45 1.14
CA LEU A 40 -8.96 0.09 0.74
C LEU A 40 -7.79 -0.62 1.43
N VAL A 41 -7.87 -0.85 2.74
CA VAL A 41 -6.84 -1.61 3.47
C VAL A 41 -6.68 -3.01 2.86
N LYS A 42 -7.77 -3.71 2.58
CA LYS A 42 -7.72 -5.05 1.96
C LYS A 42 -7.09 -5.03 0.56
N GLU A 43 -7.33 -3.99 -0.23
CA GLU A 43 -6.70 -3.85 -1.54
C GLU A 43 -5.21 -3.51 -1.43
N PHE A 44 -4.81 -2.59 -0.53
CA PHE A 44 -3.41 -2.23 -0.33
C PHE A 44 -2.56 -3.39 0.19
N LEU A 45 -3.13 -4.25 1.03
CA LEU A 45 -2.44 -5.45 1.53
C LEU A 45 -2.10 -6.47 0.43
N LYS A 46 -2.69 -6.38 -0.76
CA LYS A 46 -2.34 -7.24 -1.91
C LYS A 46 -1.06 -6.80 -2.62
N ASN A 47 -0.57 -5.58 -2.33
CA ASN A 47 0.61 -5.03 -2.98
C ASN A 47 1.84 -5.19 -2.07
N GLU A 48 2.68 -6.17 -2.40
CA GLU A 48 3.91 -6.50 -1.65
C GLU A 48 4.95 -5.38 -1.64
N ALA A 49 4.85 -4.39 -2.54
CA ALA A 49 5.75 -3.24 -2.55
C ALA A 49 5.42 -2.21 -1.46
N ILE A 50 4.24 -2.29 -0.82
CA ILE A 50 3.87 -1.48 0.34
C ILE A 50 4.34 -2.20 1.59
N GLN A 51 5.25 -1.58 2.35
CA GLN A 51 5.76 -2.20 3.58
C GLN A 51 4.79 -2.06 4.73
N TYR A 52 4.18 -0.88 4.93
CA TYR A 52 3.31 -0.64 6.08
C TYR A 52 1.93 -0.17 5.65
N VAL A 53 0.89 -0.78 6.22
CA VAL A 53 -0.48 -0.28 6.17
C VAL A 53 -0.96 -0.09 7.60
N ILE A 54 -1.31 1.14 7.95
CA ILE A 54 -1.78 1.53 9.29
C ILE A 54 -3.26 1.82 9.19
N ALA A 55 -4.09 0.96 9.76
CA ALA A 55 -5.54 1.08 9.72
C ALA A 55 -6.05 1.67 11.04
N THR A 56 -6.68 2.84 10.99
CA THR A 56 -7.20 3.49 12.20
C THR A 56 -8.67 3.15 12.47
N ALA A 57 -8.98 2.98 13.75
CA ALA A 57 -10.34 2.93 14.28
C ALA A 57 -10.54 3.99 15.36
N ARG A 58 -11.80 4.34 15.59
CA ARG A 58 -12.21 5.33 16.61
C ARG A 58 -12.03 4.81 18.03
N HIS A 59 -12.24 3.52 18.25
CA HIS A 59 -12.12 2.85 19.54
C HIS A 59 -11.16 1.67 19.44
N PRO A 60 -9.86 1.86 19.77
CA PRO A 60 -8.85 0.82 19.61
C PRO A 60 -9.08 -0.40 20.51
N SER A 61 -9.82 -0.24 21.61
CA SER A 61 -10.17 -1.34 22.53
C SER A 61 -11.05 -2.42 21.90
N ASN A 62 -11.84 -2.07 20.88
CA ASN A 62 -12.71 -3.01 20.18
C ASN A 62 -12.03 -3.65 18.97
N ALA A 63 -10.76 -3.32 18.76
CA ALA A 63 -10.00 -3.80 17.62
C ALA A 63 -9.70 -5.31 17.70
N LYS A 64 -10.19 -6.09 16.75
CA LYS A 64 -9.57 -7.38 16.41
C LYS A 64 -8.33 -7.11 15.58
N ALA A 65 -7.17 -7.18 16.23
CA ALA A 65 -5.88 -7.07 15.55
C ALA A 65 -5.69 -8.28 14.62
N ALA A 66 -5.80 -8.05 13.31
CA ALA A 66 -5.39 -9.03 12.31
C ALA A 66 -3.92 -8.77 11.98
N TYR A 67 -3.00 -9.43 12.68
CA TYR A 67 -1.57 -9.42 12.35
C TYR A 67 -1.31 -10.37 11.18
N LEU A 68 -1.75 -9.98 9.99
CA LEU A 68 -1.38 -10.68 8.77
C LEU A 68 -0.29 -9.84 8.09
N TYR A 69 0.94 -10.35 8.14
CA TYR A 69 2.16 -9.82 7.52
C TYR A 69 2.93 -8.79 8.36
N HIS A 70 4.24 -8.74 8.07
CA HIS A 70 5.37 -8.28 8.89
C HIS A 70 5.30 -6.84 9.45
N SER A 71 4.21 -6.11 9.19
CA SER A 71 4.13 -4.66 9.37
C SER A 71 2.68 -4.14 9.35
N LEU A 72 1.85 -4.67 10.27
CA LEU A 72 0.42 -4.34 10.33
C LEU A 72 -0.04 -3.97 11.76
N PHE A 73 -0.24 -2.68 12.02
CA PHE A 73 -1.00 -2.19 13.19
C PHE A 73 -2.42 -1.89 12.74
N ILE A 74 -3.26 -2.91 12.85
CA ILE A 74 -4.68 -2.81 12.54
C ILE A 74 -5.47 -2.62 13.82
N TYR A 75 -6.28 -1.55 13.86
CA TYR A 75 -7.40 -1.45 14.78
C TYR A 75 -8.72 -1.65 14.00
N LEU A 76 -9.42 -2.79 14.12
CA LEU A 76 -10.75 -3.04 13.50
C LEU A 76 -11.81 -3.42 14.55
N ASP A 77 -12.79 -2.57 14.79
CA ASP A 77 -14.05 -2.90 15.49
C ASP A 77 -14.72 -4.12 14.82
N GLY A 78 -15.35 -4.95 15.64
CA GLY A 78 -16.20 -6.06 15.19
C GLY A 78 -17.43 -5.58 14.43
#